data_AF-A0A1G6JWK2-F1
#
_entry.id   AF-A0A1G6JWK2-F1
#
_cell.length_a   1.000
_cell.length_b   1.000
_cell.length_c   1.000
_cell.angle_alpha   90.00
_cell.angle_beta   90.00
_cell.angle_gamma   90.00
#
_symmetry.space_group_name_H-M   'P 1'
#
loop_
_entity.id
_entity.type
_entity.pdbx_description
1 polymer ?
#
loop_
_entity_poly.entity_id
_entity_poly.type
_entity_poly.pdbx_seq_one_letter_code
_entity_poly.pdbx_strand_id
1 'polypeptide(L)'
;MGRLDAHELSRLIGQDIGDPWLLPIALDLLRRTAHDQSLSDFYDDDLLTAALTRKSHVWRSNPGWVTEMKEIIAALDGISSYIREDIQKFLKESSSQK
;
A
#
# COMPACT_ATOMS: atom_id res chain seq x y z
N MET A 1 -0.38 -8.89 -23.59
CA MET A 1 0.79 -8.63 -22.73
C MET A 1 0.25 -8.14 -21.40
N GLY A 2 0.14 -9.03 -20.42
CA GLY A 2 -0.54 -8.79 -19.15
C GLY A 2 0.23 -7.80 -18.30
N ARG A 3 -0.26 -6.55 -18.25
CA ARG A 3 0.06 -5.66 -17.14
C ARG A 3 -0.67 -6.24 -15.94
N LEU A 4 0.07 -6.60 -14.89
CA LEU A 4 -0.51 -6.80 -13.57
C LEU A 4 -1.32 -5.53 -13.25
N ASP A 5 -2.64 -5.68 -13.25
CA ASP A 5 -3.56 -4.62 -12.85
C ASP A 5 -3.49 -4.47 -11.32
N ALA A 6 -3.74 -3.27 -10.79
CA ALA A 6 -3.71 -3.01 -9.35
C ALA A 6 -4.61 -3.99 -8.58
N HIS A 7 -5.75 -4.34 -9.17
CA HIS A 7 -6.67 -5.35 -8.65
C HIS A 7 -6.09 -6.79 -8.60
N GLU A 8 -5.29 -7.20 -9.59
CA GLU A 8 -4.66 -8.53 -9.54
C GLU A 8 -3.56 -8.58 -8.48
N LEU A 9 -2.80 -7.49 -8.37
CA LEU A 9 -1.75 -7.33 -7.37
C LEU A 9 -2.32 -7.29 -5.95
N SER A 10 -3.46 -6.61 -5.73
CA SER A 10 -4.16 -6.57 -4.44
C SER A 10 -4.60 -7.97 -4.01
N ARG A 11 -5.09 -8.78 -4.94
CA ARG A 11 -5.47 -10.18 -4.66
C ARG A 11 -4.27 -11.07 -4.34
N LEU A 12 -3.15 -10.92 -5.04
CA LEU A 12 -1.95 -11.73 -4.78
C LEU A 12 -1.32 -11.38 -3.43
N ILE A 13 -1.19 -10.08 -3.15
CA ILE A 13 -0.75 -9.58 -1.84
C ILE A 13 -1.73 -10.06 -0.78
N GLY A 14 -3.04 -9.87 -0.98
CA GLY A 14 -4.12 -10.37 -0.13
C GLY A 14 -3.93 -11.82 0.34
N GLN A 15 -3.51 -12.69 -0.58
CA GLN A 15 -3.31 -14.12 -0.37
C GLN A 15 -1.94 -14.51 0.23
N ASP A 16 -1.08 -13.54 0.56
CA ASP A 16 0.27 -13.78 1.10
C ASP A 16 1.20 -14.49 0.10
N ILE A 17 0.91 -14.38 -1.21
CA ILE A 17 1.67 -15.03 -2.27
C ILE A 17 2.77 -14.09 -2.75
N GLY A 18 4.03 -14.53 -2.78
CA GLY A 18 5.12 -13.75 -3.38
C GLY A 18 5.46 -12.44 -2.65
N ASP A 19 5.04 -12.30 -1.40
CA ASP A 19 5.05 -11.07 -0.58
C ASP A 19 6.36 -10.26 -0.59
N PRO A 20 7.57 -10.88 -0.53
CA PRO A 20 8.82 -10.11 -0.59
C PRO A 20 9.07 -9.39 -1.92
N TRP A 21 8.50 -9.91 -3.01
CA TRP A 21 8.75 -9.44 -4.38
C TRP A 21 7.57 -8.62 -4.90
N LEU A 22 6.35 -8.86 -4.39
CA LEU A 22 5.14 -8.14 -4.80
C LEU A 22 4.95 -6.82 -4.07
N LEU A 23 5.36 -6.72 -2.80
CA LEU A 23 5.18 -5.49 -2.03
C LEU A 23 5.93 -4.29 -2.64
N PRO A 24 7.19 -4.41 -3.10
CA PRO A 24 7.87 -3.32 -3.82
C PRO A 24 7.15 -2.90 -5.10
N ILE A 25 6.56 -3.85 -5.83
CA ILE A 25 5.81 -3.56 -7.07
C ILE A 25 4.52 -2.79 -6.72
N ALA A 26 3.85 -3.17 -5.63
CA ALA A 26 2.67 -2.46 -5.16
C ALA A 26 3.00 -1.05 -4.69
N LEU A 27 4.10 -0.85 -3.98
CA LEU A 27 4.54 0.48 -3.56
C LEU A 27 4.83 1.39 -4.76
N ASP A 28 5.55 0.91 -5.78
CA ASP A 28 5.81 1.68 -7.01
C ASP A 28 4.52 2.04 -7.73
N LEU A 29 3.57 1.10 -7.82
CA LEU A 29 2.27 1.35 -8.46
C LEU A 29 1.44 2.36 -7.67
N LEU A 30 1.31 2.18 -6.35
CA LEU A 30 0.59 3.10 -5.46
C LEU A 30 1.20 4.51 -5.47
N ARG A 31 2.53 4.61 -5.54
CA ARG A 31 3.24 5.89 -5.65
C ARG A 31 2.93 6.59 -6.97
N ARG A 32 2.97 5.85 -8.08
CA ARG A 32 2.63 6.40 -9.40
C ARG A 32 1.18 6.89 -9.43
N THR A 33 0.23 6.08 -8.94
CA THR A 33 -1.19 6.46 -8.92
C THR A 33 -1.47 7.61 -7.96
N ALA A 34 -0.79 7.68 -6.82
CA ALA A 34 -0.88 8.81 -5.89
C ALA A 34 -0.42 10.13 -6.54
N HIS A 35 0.67 10.11 -7.31
CA HIS A 35 1.13 11.31 -8.03
C HIS A 35 0.30 11.64 -9.27
N ASP A 36 -0.33 10.63 -9.87
CA ASP A 36 -1.09 10.73 -11.11
C ASP A 36 -2.61 10.79 -10.87
N GLN A 37 -3.05 11.22 -9.68
CA GLN A 37 -4.46 11.43 -9.29
C GLN A 37 -5.23 12.37 -10.26
N SER A 38 -4.54 12.99 -11.22
CA SER A 38 -5.12 13.73 -12.35
C SER A 38 -5.72 12.86 -13.45
N LEU A 39 -5.36 11.57 -13.57
CA LEU A 39 -5.68 10.72 -14.73
C LEU A 39 -6.66 9.58 -14.44
N SER A 40 -7.00 9.31 -13.19
CA SER A 40 -8.00 8.30 -12.83
C SER A 40 -8.86 8.80 -11.68
N ASP A 41 -10.17 8.86 -11.89
CA ASP A 41 -11.21 9.19 -10.90
C ASP A 41 -11.20 8.26 -9.68
N PHE A 42 -10.37 7.21 -9.68
CA PHE A 42 -10.31 6.21 -8.64
C PHE A 42 -8.87 5.79 -8.36
N TYR A 43 -8.45 6.00 -7.12
CA TYR A 43 -7.30 5.35 -6.53
C TYR A 43 -7.70 3.92 -6.13
N ASP A 44 -6.82 2.93 -6.35
CA ASP A 44 -7.15 1.53 -6.05
C ASP A 44 -7.07 1.27 -4.53
N ASP A 45 -8.21 1.51 -3.89
CA ASP A 45 -8.44 1.34 -2.46
C ASP A 45 -8.18 -0.12 -2.01
N ASP A 46 -8.39 -1.11 -2.88
CA ASP A 46 -8.16 -2.53 -2.58
C ASP A 46 -6.66 -2.82 -2.50
N LEU A 47 -5.86 -2.29 -3.42
CA LEU A 47 -4.40 -2.47 -3.40
C LEU A 47 -3.77 -1.83 -2.16
N LEU A 48 -4.21 -0.63 -1.79
CA LEU A 48 -3.74 0.03 -0.58
C LEU A 48 -4.14 -0.76 0.66
N THR A 49 -5.39 -1.23 0.74
CA THR A 49 -5.87 -2.05 1.86
C THR A 49 -5.09 -3.35 1.98
N ALA A 50 -4.86 -4.05 0.86
CA ALA A 50 -4.11 -5.30 0.83
C ALA A 50 -2.66 -5.11 1.32
N ALA A 51 -2.03 -3.99 0.97
CA ALA A 51 -0.70 -3.62 1.44
C ALA A 51 -0.72 -3.26 2.93
N LEU A 52 -1.62 -2.39 3.38
CA LEU A 52 -1.70 -1.94 4.78
C LEU A 52 -1.97 -3.09 5.76
N THR A 53 -2.79 -4.06 5.36
CA THR A 53 -3.14 -5.23 6.17
C THR A 53 -2.07 -6.33 6.20
N ARG A 54 -0.88 -6.08 5.60
CA ARG A 54 0.25 -7.01 5.68
C ARG A 54 0.71 -7.23 7.11
N LYS A 55 1.23 -8.43 7.36
CA LYS A 55 1.75 -8.82 8.68
C LYS A 55 2.89 -7.88 9.10
N SER A 56 2.83 -7.39 10.34
CA SER A 56 3.81 -6.44 10.90
C SER A 56 5.29 -6.87 10.81
N HIS A 57 5.59 -8.17 10.68
CA HIS A 57 6.98 -8.64 10.51
C HIS A 57 7.60 -8.24 9.16
N VAL A 58 6.79 -8.08 8.11
CA VAL A 58 7.24 -7.68 6.76
C VAL A 58 7.74 -6.24 6.79
N TRP A 59 6.96 -5.37 7.43
CA TRP A 59 7.29 -3.98 7.69
C TRP A 59 8.50 -3.82 8.60
N ARG A 60 8.56 -4.60 9.69
CA ARG A 60 9.70 -4.57 10.62
C ARG A 60 11.02 -4.95 9.96
N SER A 61 11.00 -5.90 9.05
CA SER A 61 12.19 -6.35 8.33
C SER A 61 12.66 -5.33 7.27
N ASN A 62 11.80 -4.38 6.89
CA ASN A 62 12.05 -3.45 5.79
C ASN A 62 11.61 -2.01 6.16
N PRO A 63 12.37 -1.29 7.00
CA PRO A 63 12.02 0.08 7.40
C PRO A 63 11.98 1.08 6.23
N GLY A 64 12.68 0.79 5.13
CA GLY A 64 12.59 1.59 3.90
C GLY A 64 11.19 1.57 3.29
N TRP A 65 10.55 0.40 3.23
CA TRP A 65 9.18 0.25 2.71
C TRP A 65 8.15 0.95 3.57
N VAL A 66 8.37 1.00 4.88
CA VAL A 66 7.52 1.77 5.80
C VAL A 66 7.58 3.26 5.48
N THR A 67 8.76 3.78 5.17
CA THR A 67 8.95 5.19 4.82
C THR A 67 8.24 5.50 3.51
N GLU A 68 8.44 4.67 2.49
CA GLU A 68 7.79 4.82 1.18
C GLU A 68 6.26 4.74 1.30
N MET A 69 5.73 3.80 2.08
CA MET A 69 4.28 3.70 2.33
C MET A 69 3.73 4.96 3.03
N LYS A 70 4.48 5.57 3.95
CA LYS A 70 4.09 6.83 4.61
C LYS A 70 4.08 8.01 3.62
N GLU A 71 5.05 8.08 2.71
CA GLU A 71 5.10 9.09 1.66
C GLU A 71 3.92 8.96 0.69
N ILE A 72 3.59 7.73 0.30
CA ILE A 72 2.41 7.44 -0.53
C ILE A 72 1.15 7.92 0.16
N ILE A 73 0.91 7.52 1.42
CA ILE A 73 -0.26 7.95 2.20
C ILE A 73 -0.35 9.48 2.29
N ALA A 74 0.78 10.16 2.48
CA ALA A 74 0.82 11.62 2.57
C ALA A 74 0.53 12.33 1.24
N ALA A 75 0.77 11.65 0.10
CA ALA A 75 0.47 12.17 -1.23
C ALA A 75 -0.97 11.93 -1.68
N LEU A 76 -1.73 11.08 -0.98
CA LEU A 76 -3.13 10.79 -1.30
C LEU A 76 -4.05 11.87 -0.75
N ASP A 77 -4.81 12.50 -1.63
CA ASP A 77 -5.89 13.40 -1.26
C ASP A 77 -7.22 12.65 -1.34
N GLY A 78 -8.13 12.88 -0.38
CA GLY A 78 -9.48 12.33 -0.45
C GLY A 78 -9.64 10.83 -0.15
N ILE A 79 -8.73 10.22 0.63
CA ILE A 79 -8.82 8.80 1.02
C ILE A 79 -10.18 8.46 1.66
N SER A 80 -10.81 7.37 1.19
CA SER A 80 -12.03 6.78 1.75
C SER A 80 -11.93 6.56 3.27
N SER A 81 -13.02 6.83 3.99
CA SER A 81 -13.09 6.66 5.45
C SER A 81 -12.81 5.22 5.90
N TYR A 82 -13.15 4.24 5.07
CA TYR A 82 -12.88 2.82 5.31
C TYR A 82 -11.38 2.53 5.46
N ILE A 83 -10.54 3.05 4.56
CA ILE A 83 -9.09 2.79 4.56
C ILE A 83 -8.39 3.58 5.65
N ARG A 84 -8.97 4.71 6.07
CA ARG A 84 -8.40 5.56 7.13
C ARG A 84 -8.16 4.76 8.41
N GLU A 85 -9.01 3.81 8.75
CA GLU A 85 -8.80 2.95 9.91
C GLU A 85 -7.55 2.09 9.77
N ASP A 86 -7.34 1.48 8.61
CA ASP A 86 -6.17 0.62 8.36
C ASP A 86 -4.87 1.43 8.25
N ILE A 87 -4.93 2.64 7.71
CA ILE A 87 -3.81 3.60 7.76
C ILE A 87 -3.45 3.91 9.20
N GLN A 88 -4.42 4.22 10.05
CA GLN A 88 -4.16 4.54 11.46
C GLN A 88 -3.56 3.34 12.22
N LYS A 89 -4.07 2.13 11.96
CA LYS A 89 -3.50 0.89 12.52
C LYS A 89 -2.04 0.72 12.08
N PHE A 90 -1.77 0.82 10.77
CA PHE A 90 -0.42 0.72 10.21
C PHE A 90 0.54 1.78 10.78
N LEU A 91 0.10 3.04 10.87
CA LEU A 91 0.90 4.11 11.46
C LEU A 91 1.19 3.83 12.94
N LYS A 92 0.23 3.34 13.70
CA LYS A 92 0.44 2.98 15.11
C LYS A 92 1.42 1.83 15.27
N GLU A 93 1.26 0.76 14.49
CA GLU A 93 2.15 -0.40 14.51
C GLU A 93 3.58 -0.06 14.08
N SER A 94 3.73 0.79 13.07
CA SER A 94 5.04 1.26 12.60
C SER A 94 5.68 2.32 13.51
N SER A 95 4.92 2.96 14.40
CA SER A 95 5.42 4.00 15.34
C SER A 95 5.81 3.46 16.71
N SER A 96 5.25 2.33 17.15
CA SER A 96 5.65 1.63 18.39
C SER A 96 7.05 0.98 18.32
N GLN A 97 7.83 1.31 17.31
CA GLN A 97 9.14 0.74 17.01
C GLN A 97 10.28 1.70 17.40
N LYS A 98 10.08 2.51 18.45
CA LYS A 98 11.10 3.39 19.03
C LYS A 98 11.80 2.72 20.20
#